data_AF-A0A177GC19-F1
#
_entry.id   AF-A0A177GC19-F1
#
_cell.length_a   1.000
_cell.length_b   1.000
_cell.length_c   1.000
_cell.angle_alpha   90.00
_cell.angle_beta   90.00
_cell.angle_gamma   90.00
#
_symmetry.space_group_name_H-M   'P 1'
#
loop_
_entity.id
_entity.type
_entity.pdbx_description
1 polymer ?
#
loop_
_entity_poly.entity_id
_entity_poly.type
_entity_poly.pdbx_seq_one_letter_code
_entity_poly.pdbx_strand_id
1 'polypeptide(L)'
;MDEQTTRRGEKQPESPALKTQSPAPTHVLLRYLSGVLFSRVMFSCAILVGLMEILALLEQTTPILQRHLGVSGILTYAGMRLPFLMAGALPLGVLIGALVMLTQMTLASEMAILQASGLSMWGLYKRLIPATLIIGVMGVVLDDQVTPRSEQALAAWWNRTDPHPENGHAFWFHEGGRIGRVQYVADGGNMLSGLDLYTRTPDGLLHKAMHADRADYTHAHGWQLHAISGIQVDGNKPTRLPVENRYRVADNAASVGFHPSFG
;
A
#
# COMPACT_ATOMS: atom_id res chain seq x y z
N MET A 1 28.43 32.13 -94.42
CA MET A 1 27.03 32.12 -93.96
C MET A 1 26.64 30.67 -93.72
N ASP A 2 25.87 30.42 -92.65
CA ASP A 2 25.37 29.13 -92.13
C ASP A 2 26.44 28.29 -91.39
N GLU A 3 26.62 28.37 -90.07
CA GLU A 3 25.70 28.41 -88.91
C GLU A 3 25.04 27.06 -88.58
N GLN A 4 25.07 26.73 -87.28
CA GLN A 4 24.39 25.62 -86.57
C GLN A 4 25.16 24.31 -86.33
N THR A 5 26.11 24.43 -85.41
CA THR A 5 26.23 23.64 -84.16
C THR A 5 25.17 22.57 -83.92
N THR A 6 25.49 21.32 -84.23
CA THR A 6 24.80 20.14 -83.66
C THR A 6 25.29 19.93 -82.21
N ARG A 7 24.68 20.64 -81.25
CA ARG A 7 24.82 20.30 -79.82
C ARG A 7 24.17 18.93 -79.58
N ARG A 8 25.00 17.89 -79.50
CA ARG A 8 24.64 16.59 -78.97
C ARG A 8 24.23 16.79 -77.51
N GLY A 9 22.94 16.63 -77.22
CA GLY A 9 22.44 16.63 -75.86
C GLY A 9 23.04 15.47 -75.08
N GLU A 10 24.09 15.75 -74.31
CA GLU A 10 24.48 14.89 -73.18
C GLU A 10 23.33 14.93 -72.19
N LYS A 11 22.55 13.86 -72.16
CA LYS A 11 21.65 13.57 -71.05
C LYS A 11 22.51 13.45 -69.80
N GLN A 12 22.45 14.49 -68.98
CA GLN A 12 22.87 14.50 -67.59
C GLN A 12 22.34 13.21 -66.93
N PRO A 13 23.18 12.39 -66.27
CA PRO A 13 22.65 11.30 -65.46
C PRO A 13 21.86 11.95 -64.32
N GLU A 14 20.54 11.80 -64.36
CA GLU A 14 19.65 12.15 -63.26
C GLU A 14 20.21 11.52 -61.99
N SER A 15 20.61 12.36 -61.03
CA SER A 15 21.00 11.88 -59.71
C SER A 15 19.86 11.04 -59.17
N PRO A 16 20.09 9.78 -58.74
CA PRO A 16 19.03 8.97 -58.19
C PRO A 16 18.50 9.71 -56.96
N ALA A 17 17.25 10.13 -57.03
CA ALA A 17 16.51 10.70 -55.91
C ALA A 17 16.77 9.82 -54.69
N LEU A 18 17.39 10.40 -53.66
CA LEU A 18 17.72 9.76 -52.40
C LEU A 18 16.44 9.13 -51.85
N LYS A 19 16.33 7.81 -52.03
CA LYS A 19 15.23 6.98 -51.55
C LYS A 19 15.05 7.24 -50.07
N THR A 20 13.91 7.84 -49.73
CA THR A 20 13.10 7.59 -48.53
C THR A 20 13.90 7.11 -47.32
N GLN A 21 14.23 8.05 -46.43
CA GLN A 21 14.67 7.73 -45.08
C GLN A 21 13.65 6.78 -44.44
N SER A 22 14.02 5.52 -44.28
CA SER A 22 13.27 4.58 -43.45
C SER A 22 13.19 5.18 -42.04
N PRO A 23 12.00 5.31 -41.42
CA PRO A 23 11.91 5.80 -40.06
C PRO A 23 12.72 4.85 -39.17
N ALA A 24 13.75 5.39 -38.50
CA ALA A 24 14.55 4.62 -37.56
C ALA A 24 13.63 3.89 -36.56
N PRO A 25 13.92 2.63 -36.20
CA PRO A 25 13.05 1.82 -35.36
C PRO A 25 12.99 2.40 -33.94
N THR A 26 12.09 3.37 -33.75
CA THR A 26 11.93 4.17 -32.53
C THR A 26 11.55 3.31 -31.33
N HIS A 27 10.96 2.14 -31.59
CA HIS A 27 10.59 1.16 -30.57
C HIS A 27 11.81 0.54 -29.86
N VAL A 28 12.96 0.39 -30.53
CA VAL A 28 14.16 -0.20 -29.93
C VAL A 28 14.76 0.75 -28.90
N LEU A 29 14.87 2.03 -29.25
CA LEU A 29 15.34 3.09 -28.35
C LEU A 29 14.40 3.23 -27.15
N LEU A 30 13.09 3.21 -27.39
CA LEU A 30 12.09 3.27 -26.33
C LEU A 30 12.25 2.12 -25.33
N ARG A 31 12.34 0.87 -25.84
CA ARG A 31 12.50 -0.33 -25.01
C ARG A 31 13.80 -0.32 -24.22
N TYR A 32 14.88 0.15 -24.85
CA TYR A 32 16.18 0.30 -24.18
C TYR A 32 16.08 1.30 -23.02
N LEU A 33 15.62 2.53 -23.30
CA LEU A 33 15.51 3.58 -22.29
C LEU A 33 14.56 3.20 -21.15
N SER A 34 13.41 2.58 -21.47
CA SER A 34 12.46 2.13 -20.47
C SER A 34 13.02 1.00 -19.60
N GLY A 35 13.71 0.04 -20.22
CA GLY A 35 14.33 -1.08 -19.50
C GLY A 35 15.44 -0.60 -18.57
N VAL A 36 16.29 0.31 -19.04
CA VAL A 36 17.35 0.92 -18.23
C VAL A 36 16.74 1.74 -17.09
N LEU A 37 15.77 2.61 -17.36
CA LEU A 37 15.11 3.39 -16.31
C LEU A 37 14.53 2.47 -15.24
N PHE A 38 13.71 1.49 -15.66
CA PHE A 38 13.06 0.55 -14.76
C PHE A 38 14.08 -0.21 -13.90
N SER A 39 15.15 -0.74 -14.49
CA SER A 39 16.17 -1.46 -13.72
C SER A 39 16.91 -0.57 -12.73
N ARG A 40 17.21 0.69 -13.09
CA ARG A 40 17.87 1.64 -12.17
C ARG A 40 16.95 2.06 -11.03
N VAL A 41 15.67 2.27 -11.31
CA VAL A 41 14.66 2.56 -10.28
C VAL A 41 14.49 1.38 -9.34
N MET A 42 14.33 0.16 -9.86
CA MET A 42 14.19 -1.05 -9.03
C MET A 42 15.43 -1.31 -8.18
N PHE A 43 16.63 -1.13 -8.74
CA PHE A 43 17.87 -1.27 -7.98
C PHE A 43 17.98 -0.23 -6.86
N SER A 44 17.64 1.03 -7.14
CA SER A 44 17.62 2.08 -6.12
C SER A 44 16.58 1.82 -5.05
N CYS A 45 15.38 1.35 -5.42
CA CYS A 45 14.35 0.97 -4.46
C CYS A 45 14.83 -0.18 -3.58
N ALA A 46 15.46 -1.22 -4.16
CA ALA A 46 15.97 -2.36 -3.40
C ALA A 46 17.01 -1.95 -2.35
N ILE A 47 17.89 -0.99 -2.66
CA ILE A 47 18.84 -0.44 -1.69
C ILE A 47 18.11 0.28 -0.55
N LEU A 48 17.16 1.17 -0.88
CA LEU A 48 16.41 1.93 0.10
C LEU A 48 15.57 1.02 1.01
N VAL A 49 14.83 0.07 0.42
CA VAL A 49 14.02 -0.91 1.14
C VAL A 49 14.90 -1.79 2.02
N GLY A 50 16.06 -2.24 1.51
CA GLY A 50 16.99 -3.04 2.30
C GLY A 50 17.51 -2.28 3.53
N LEU A 51 17.84 -0.99 3.38
CA LEU A 51 18.23 -0.15 4.50
C LEU A 51 17.08 0.02 5.50
N MET A 52 15.87 0.31 5.02
CA MET A 52 14.68 0.47 5.87
C MET A 52 14.34 -0.83 6.62
N GLU A 53 14.46 -1.99 5.96
CA GLU A 53 14.19 -3.27 6.62
C GLU A 53 15.19 -3.57 7.73
N ILE A 54 16.47 -3.28 7.52
CA ILE A 54 17.47 -3.50 8.58
C ILE A 54 17.13 -2.66 9.82
N LEU A 55 16.72 -1.40 9.63
CA LEU A 55 16.31 -0.54 10.73
C LEU A 55 15.02 -1.04 11.40
N ALA A 56 14.02 -1.43 10.61
CA ALA A 56 12.76 -1.98 11.10
C ALA A 56 12.96 -3.26 11.92
N LEU A 57 13.76 -4.20 11.41
CA LEU A 57 14.08 -5.43 12.14
C LEU A 57 14.86 -5.15 13.42
N LEU A 58 15.76 -4.16 13.41
CA LEU A 58 16.49 -3.76 14.60
C LEU A 58 15.55 -3.22 15.69
N GLU A 59 14.57 -2.39 15.33
CA GLU A 59 13.55 -1.87 16.26
C GLU A 59 12.64 -2.96 16.82
N GLN A 60 12.28 -3.96 16.00
CA GLN A 60 11.34 -5.02 16.37
C GLN A 60 12.02 -6.33 16.84
N THR A 61 13.34 -6.35 17.04
CA THR A 61 14.06 -7.55 17.45
C THR A 61 13.54 -8.11 18.79
N THR A 62 13.38 -7.27 19.81
CA THR A 62 12.92 -7.69 21.15
C THR A 62 11.52 -8.32 21.14
N PRO A 63 10.47 -7.67 20.59
CA PRO A 63 9.13 -8.25 20.56
C PRO A 63 9.04 -9.51 19.69
N ILE A 64 9.82 -9.62 18.60
CA ILE A 64 9.83 -10.83 17.78
C ILE A 64 10.48 -12.01 18.52
N LEU A 65 11.57 -11.76 19.26
CA LEU A 65 12.23 -12.79 20.07
C LEU A 65 11.32 -13.30 21.19
N GLN A 66 10.54 -12.41 21.82
CA GLN A 66 9.57 -12.76 22.88
C GLN A 66 8.44 -13.68 22.39
N ARG A 67 8.18 -13.74 21.08
CA ARG A 67 7.10 -14.56 20.50
C ARG A 67 7.48 -16.00 20.21
N HIS A 68 8.74 -16.40 20.45
CA HIS A 68 9.25 -17.76 20.20
C HIS A 68 9.04 -18.30 18.77
N LEU A 69 8.74 -17.44 17.80
CA LEU A 69 8.56 -17.80 16.39
C LEU A 69 9.89 -18.06 15.65
N GLY A 70 11.03 -17.78 16.29
CA GLY A 70 12.36 -17.98 15.71
C GLY A 70 12.57 -17.22 14.39
N VAL A 71 13.38 -17.80 13.51
CA VAL A 71 13.78 -17.20 12.22
C VAL A 71 12.60 -17.11 11.22
N SER A 72 11.65 -18.04 11.27
CA SER A 72 10.47 -18.02 10.39
C SER A 72 9.54 -16.85 10.72
N GLY A 73 9.42 -16.47 11.99
CA GLY A 73 8.69 -15.27 12.40
C GLY A 73 9.29 -13.99 11.83
N ILE A 74 10.62 -13.87 11.86
CA ILE A 74 11.35 -12.72 11.28
C ILE A 74 11.12 -12.64 9.77
N LEU A 75 11.25 -13.77 9.06
CA LEU A 75 11.09 -13.79 7.61
C LEU A 75 9.65 -13.49 7.17
N THR A 76 8.66 -13.98 7.92
CA THR A 76 7.24 -13.69 7.68
C THR A 76 6.94 -12.21 7.92
N TYR A 77 7.47 -11.66 9.02
CA TYR A 77 7.34 -10.24 9.35
C TYR A 77 7.93 -9.34 8.27
N ALA A 78 9.20 -9.58 7.89
CA ALA A 78 9.88 -8.83 6.84
C ALA A 78 9.15 -8.97 5.50
N GLY A 79 8.72 -10.17 5.13
CA GLY A 79 8.00 -10.42 3.88
C GLY A 79 6.66 -9.67 3.80
N MET A 80 5.91 -9.59 4.90
CA MET A 80 4.65 -8.84 4.96
C MET A 80 4.84 -7.32 5.00
N ARG A 81 5.96 -6.83 5.53
CA ARG A 81 6.27 -5.39 5.62
C ARG A 81 6.92 -4.84 4.35
N LEU A 82 7.56 -5.70 3.56
CA LEU A 82 8.27 -5.35 2.33
C LEU A 82 7.42 -4.52 1.33
N PRO A 83 6.13 -4.83 1.07
CA PRO A 83 5.32 -4.04 0.13
C PRO A 83 5.10 -2.60 0.61
N PHE A 84 4.88 -2.41 1.90
CA PHE A 84 4.72 -1.09 2.52
C PHE A 84 6.01 -0.26 2.38
N LEU A 85 7.17 -0.86 2.71
CA LEU A 85 8.46 -0.19 2.56
C LEU A 85 8.77 0.14 1.10
N MET A 86 8.43 -0.76 0.18
CA MET A 86 8.60 -0.54 -1.25
C MET A 86 7.72 0.60 -1.76
N ALA A 87 6.46 0.70 -1.32
CA ALA A 87 5.57 1.80 -1.67
C ALA A 87 6.12 3.15 -1.17
N GLY A 88 6.59 3.21 0.08
CA GLY A 88 7.22 4.40 0.64
C GLY A 88 8.55 4.79 -0.02
N ALA A 89 9.35 3.80 -0.44
CA ALA A 89 10.65 4.03 -1.08
C ALA A 89 10.57 4.38 -2.57
N LEU A 90 9.47 4.03 -3.25
CA LEU A 90 9.34 4.15 -4.71
C LEU A 90 9.53 5.58 -5.23
N PRO A 91 8.94 6.65 -4.64
CA PRO A 91 9.16 8.02 -5.12
C PRO A 91 10.64 8.43 -5.06
N LEU A 92 11.32 8.11 -3.96
CA LEU A 92 12.74 8.41 -3.80
C LEU A 92 13.61 7.57 -4.74
N GLY A 93 13.27 6.29 -4.89
CA GLY A 93 13.95 5.37 -5.80
C GLY A 93 13.79 5.76 -7.28
N VAL A 94 12.66 6.35 -7.67
CA VAL A 94 12.46 6.93 -9.01
C VAL A 94 13.41 8.10 -9.24
N LEU A 95 13.52 9.02 -8.29
CA LEU A 95 14.40 10.18 -8.38
C LEU A 95 15.87 9.76 -8.52
N ILE A 96 16.33 8.90 -7.60
CA ILE A 96 17.72 8.42 -7.59
C ILE A 96 17.99 7.55 -8.81
N GLY A 97 17.08 6.63 -9.18
CA GLY A 97 17.22 5.76 -10.34
C GLY A 97 17.29 6.53 -11.65
N ALA A 98 16.45 7.56 -11.83
CA ALA A 98 16.50 8.45 -12.98
C ALA A 98 17.82 9.24 -13.05
N LEU A 99 18.28 9.78 -11.90
CA LEU A 99 19.56 10.47 -11.82
C LEU A 99 20.71 9.54 -12.22
N VAL A 100 20.78 8.34 -11.63
CA VAL A 100 21.82 7.34 -11.93
C VAL A 100 21.78 6.93 -13.40
N MET A 101 20.60 6.73 -13.98
CA MET A 101 20.45 6.46 -15.41
C MET A 101 21.06 7.58 -16.26
N LEU A 102 20.66 8.83 -16.01
CA LEU A 102 21.13 9.98 -16.79
C LEU A 102 22.63 10.19 -16.64
N THR A 103 23.18 10.04 -15.43
CA THR A 103 24.61 10.10 -15.16
C THR A 103 25.36 9.03 -15.96
N GLN A 104 24.90 7.77 -15.94
CA GLN A 104 25.57 6.70 -16.68
C GLN A 104 25.48 6.88 -18.20
N MET A 105 24.33 7.31 -18.72
CA MET A 105 24.21 7.64 -20.15
C MET A 105 25.13 8.77 -20.58
N THR A 106 25.39 9.72 -19.68
CA THR A 106 26.32 10.82 -19.93
C THR A 106 27.77 10.32 -19.92
N LEU A 107 28.14 9.51 -18.93
CA LEU A 107 29.49 8.92 -18.80
C LEU A 107 29.83 7.95 -19.94
N ALA A 108 28.86 7.14 -20.37
CA ALA A 108 29.02 6.20 -21.49
C ALA A 108 28.95 6.88 -22.86
N SER A 109 28.84 8.22 -22.92
CA SER A 109 28.65 8.99 -24.16
C SER A 109 27.39 8.63 -24.97
N GLU A 110 26.47 7.84 -24.43
CA GLU A 110 25.20 7.49 -25.09
C GLU A 110 24.35 8.74 -25.35
N MET A 111 24.33 9.67 -24.39
CA MET A 111 23.60 10.93 -24.56
C MET A 111 24.20 11.79 -25.68
N ALA A 112 25.53 11.80 -25.83
CA ALA A 112 26.21 12.53 -26.90
C ALA A 112 25.93 11.90 -28.28
N ILE A 113 25.95 10.57 -28.37
CA ILE A 113 25.63 9.83 -29.60
C ILE A 113 24.17 10.11 -30.03
N LEU A 114 23.23 10.09 -29.09
CA LEU A 114 21.83 10.38 -29.37
C LEU A 114 21.65 11.82 -29.90
N GLN A 115 22.32 12.81 -29.32
CA GLN A 115 22.28 14.19 -29.82
C GLN A 115 22.92 14.32 -31.21
N ALA A 116 24.06 13.67 -31.46
CA ALA A 116 24.72 13.64 -32.76
C ALA A 116 23.85 12.99 -33.85
N SER A 117 22.97 12.06 -33.47
CA SER A 117 21.98 11.45 -34.37
C SER A 117 20.76 12.33 -34.67
N GLY A 118 20.72 13.57 -34.16
CA GLY A 118 19.63 14.52 -34.35
C GLY A 118 18.50 14.41 -33.32
N LEU A 119 18.69 13.65 -32.24
CA LEU A 119 17.71 13.56 -31.16
C LEU A 119 17.79 14.79 -30.24
N SER A 120 16.73 15.60 -30.20
CA SER A 120 16.65 16.69 -29.23
C SER A 120 16.46 16.17 -27.80
N MET A 121 16.94 16.93 -26.81
CA MET A 121 16.75 16.62 -25.38
C MET A 121 15.25 16.49 -25.02
N TRP A 122 14.41 17.35 -25.59
CA TRP A 122 12.95 17.26 -25.41
C TRP A 122 12.36 15.99 -26.01
N GLY A 123 12.91 15.51 -27.13
CA GLY A 123 12.55 14.24 -27.73
C GLY A 123 12.92 13.04 -26.86
N LEU A 124 13.99 13.13 -26.07
CA LEU A 124 14.36 12.10 -25.09
C LEU A 124 13.34 12.05 -23.96
N TYR A 125 12.98 13.19 -23.35
CA TYR A 125 12.00 13.24 -22.27
C TYR A 125 10.64 12.68 -22.68
N LYS A 126 10.14 13.03 -23.87
CA LYS A 126 8.89 12.47 -24.41
C LYS A 126 8.91 10.95 -24.50
N ARG A 127 10.07 10.35 -24.78
CA ARG A 127 10.24 8.89 -24.85
C ARG A 127 10.32 8.24 -23.46
N LEU A 128 10.65 8.99 -22.41
CA LEU A 128 10.67 8.48 -21.03
C LEU A 128 9.28 8.52 -20.36
N ILE A 129 8.38 9.40 -20.79
CA ILE A 129 6.99 9.51 -20.26
C ILE A 129 6.28 8.16 -20.13
N PRO A 130 6.21 7.28 -21.16
CA PRO A 130 5.51 6.01 -21.02
C PRO A 130 6.14 5.11 -19.95
N ALA A 131 7.48 5.14 -19.80
CA ALA A 131 8.17 4.36 -18.78
C ALA A 131 7.85 4.87 -17.37
N THR A 132 7.90 6.19 -17.16
CA THR A 132 7.55 6.80 -15.87
C THR A 132 6.07 6.61 -15.54
N LEU A 133 5.19 6.62 -16.55
CA LEU A 133 3.77 6.35 -16.36
C LEU A 133 3.52 4.91 -15.90
N ILE A 134 4.19 3.93 -16.51
CA ILE A 134 4.11 2.53 -16.08
C ILE A 134 4.57 2.36 -14.63
N ILE A 135 5.69 2.98 -14.26
CA ILE A 135 6.21 2.95 -12.89
C ILE A 135 5.21 3.62 -11.92
N GLY A 136 4.64 4.76 -12.31
CA GLY A 136 3.63 5.47 -11.52
C GLY A 136 2.38 4.64 -11.29
N VAL A 137 1.83 4.02 -12.33
CA VAL A 137 0.67 3.12 -12.23
C VAL A 137 1.00 1.92 -11.34
N MET A 138 2.19 1.33 -11.49
CA MET A 138 2.63 0.24 -10.63
C MET A 138 2.73 0.67 -9.16
N GLY A 139 3.23 1.88 -8.89
CA GLY A 139 3.28 2.47 -7.56
C GLY A 139 1.87 2.69 -6.98
N VAL A 140 0.94 3.22 -7.76
CA VAL A 140 -0.47 3.40 -7.33
C VAL A 140 -1.12 2.06 -7.02
N VAL A 141 -0.92 1.04 -7.87
CA VAL A 141 -1.46 -0.30 -7.61
C VAL A 141 -0.83 -0.92 -6.35
N LEU A 142 0.47 -0.72 -6.14
CA LEU A 142 1.14 -1.17 -4.93
C LEU A 142 0.53 -0.51 -3.69
N ASP A 143 0.34 0.81 -3.72
CA ASP A 143 -0.17 1.60 -2.60
C ASP A 143 -1.66 1.35 -2.30
N ASP A 144 -2.51 1.30 -3.32
CA ASP A 144 -3.97 1.15 -3.18
C ASP A 144 -4.39 -0.31 -2.90
N GLN A 145 -3.66 -1.29 -3.42
CA GLN A 145 -4.10 -2.68 -3.41
C GLN A 145 -3.20 -3.59 -2.58
N VAL A 146 -1.88 -3.45 -2.68
CA VAL A 146 -0.95 -4.42 -2.07
C VAL A 146 -0.61 -4.02 -0.64
N THR A 147 -0.29 -2.74 -0.42
CA THR A 147 0.06 -2.19 0.89
C THR A 147 -1.04 -2.43 1.94
N PRO A 148 -2.31 -2.00 1.74
CA PRO A 148 -3.33 -2.15 2.77
C PRO A 148 -3.63 -3.62 3.09
N ARG A 149 -3.63 -4.51 2.07
CA ARG A 149 -3.82 -5.95 2.30
C ARG A 149 -2.67 -6.55 3.12
N SER A 150 -1.45 -6.14 2.81
CA SER A 150 -0.25 -6.59 3.52
C SER A 150 -0.22 -6.10 4.96
N GLU A 151 -0.58 -4.84 5.19
CA GLU A 151 -0.67 -4.25 6.53
C GLU A 151 -1.78 -4.89 7.37
N GLN A 152 -2.97 -5.11 6.80
CA GLN A 152 -4.05 -5.82 7.49
C GLN A 152 -3.66 -7.25 7.84
N ALA A 153 -3.03 -7.97 6.91
CA ALA A 153 -2.53 -9.32 7.15
C ALA A 153 -1.44 -9.33 8.24
N LEU A 154 -0.53 -8.35 8.21
CA LEU A 154 0.50 -8.18 9.22
C LEU A 154 -0.10 -7.88 10.59
N ALA A 155 -1.05 -6.95 10.69
CA ALA A 155 -1.72 -6.59 11.93
C ALA A 155 -2.49 -7.77 12.54
N ALA A 156 -3.24 -8.51 11.71
CA ALA A 156 -3.96 -9.70 12.15
C ALA A 156 -3.00 -10.81 12.62
N TRP A 157 -1.92 -11.06 11.88
CA TRP A 157 -0.89 -12.02 12.27
C TRP A 157 -0.17 -11.59 13.55
N TRP A 158 0.13 -10.30 13.67
CA TRP A 158 0.84 -9.71 14.81
C TRP A 158 0.02 -9.79 16.09
N ASN A 159 -1.29 -9.59 16.02
CA ASN A 159 -2.19 -9.73 17.15
C ASN A 159 -2.42 -11.21 17.52
N ARG A 160 -2.55 -12.11 16.53
CA ARG A 160 -2.74 -13.55 16.78
C ARG A 160 -1.53 -14.22 17.43
N THR A 161 -0.34 -13.73 17.11
CA THR A 161 0.94 -14.25 17.65
C THR A 161 1.40 -13.54 18.91
N ASP A 162 0.58 -12.67 19.49
CA ASP A 162 0.90 -12.00 20.74
C ASP A 162 0.79 -12.98 21.92
N PRO A 163 1.88 -13.24 22.68
CA PRO A 163 1.84 -14.13 23.84
C PRO A 163 1.10 -13.52 25.03
N HIS A 164 0.95 -12.20 25.10
CA HIS A 164 0.33 -11.50 26.23
C HIS A 164 -0.65 -10.42 25.74
N PRO A 165 -1.76 -10.81 25.06
CA PRO A 165 -2.74 -9.86 24.55
C PRO A 165 -3.37 -8.99 25.65
N GLU A 166 -3.39 -9.46 26.90
CA GLU A 166 -3.88 -8.72 28.07
C GLU A 166 -3.09 -7.45 28.41
N ASN A 167 -1.84 -7.35 27.94
CA ASN A 167 -1.02 -6.14 28.08
C ASN A 167 -1.33 -5.11 26.99
N GLY A 168 -2.26 -5.42 26.08
CA GLY A 168 -2.72 -4.52 25.05
C GLY A 168 -3.32 -3.24 25.59
N HIS A 169 -3.35 -2.21 24.75
CA HIS A 169 -3.94 -0.92 25.11
C HIS A 169 -5.45 -0.95 24.99
N ALA A 170 -6.12 -0.44 26.02
CA ALA A 170 -7.55 -0.20 25.95
C ALA A 170 -7.83 0.92 24.94
N PHE A 171 -8.77 0.68 24.02
CA PHE A 171 -9.20 1.68 23.06
C PHE A 171 -10.69 1.99 23.23
N TRP A 172 -11.02 3.23 22.89
CA TRP A 172 -12.36 3.77 22.97
C TRP A 172 -12.86 4.06 21.56
N PHE A 173 -14.09 3.68 21.27
CA PHE A 173 -14.74 4.00 20.02
C PHE A 173 -16.12 4.60 20.30
N HIS A 174 -16.57 5.45 19.41
CA HIS A 174 -17.89 6.07 19.50
C HIS A 174 -18.63 5.86 18.19
N GLU A 175 -19.89 5.46 18.29
CA GLU A 175 -20.79 5.30 17.15
C GLU A 175 -22.13 5.95 17.51
N GLY A 176 -22.39 7.14 16.96
CA GLY A 176 -23.56 7.94 17.29
C GLY A 176 -23.66 8.21 18.81
N GLY A 177 -24.79 7.81 19.41
CA GLY A 177 -25.05 7.95 20.85
C GLY A 177 -24.42 6.85 21.73
N ARG A 178 -23.56 5.98 21.18
CA ARG A 178 -22.95 4.86 21.90
C ARG A 178 -21.44 5.04 22.00
N ILE A 179 -20.89 4.71 23.17
CA ILE A 179 -19.46 4.71 23.45
C ILE A 179 -19.08 3.31 23.90
N GLY A 180 -18.12 2.72 23.20
CA GLY A 180 -17.51 1.45 23.55
C GLY A 180 -16.11 1.63 24.09
N ARG A 181 -15.75 0.84 25.11
CA ARG A 181 -14.38 0.63 25.54
C ARG A 181 -14.08 -0.85 25.39
N VAL A 182 -12.94 -1.19 24.81
CA VAL A 182 -12.41 -2.55 24.80
C VAL A 182 -11.09 -2.53 25.53
N GLN A 183 -10.88 -3.48 26.44
CA GLN A 183 -9.64 -3.56 27.20
C GLN A 183 -8.47 -4.04 26.34
N TYR A 184 -8.67 -5.13 25.58
CA TYR A 184 -7.71 -5.62 24.60
C TYR A 184 -8.40 -6.49 23.53
N VAL A 185 -7.69 -6.69 22.41
CA VAL A 185 -8.11 -7.52 21.28
C VAL A 185 -7.17 -8.70 21.15
N ALA A 186 -7.71 -9.88 20.84
CA ALA A 186 -6.95 -11.10 20.63
C ALA A 186 -7.45 -11.86 19.37
N ASP A 187 -6.71 -12.91 19.00
CA ASP A 187 -6.96 -13.80 17.86
C ASP A 187 -7.09 -13.09 16.49
N GLY A 188 -6.32 -12.02 16.30
CA GLY A 188 -6.34 -11.27 15.04
C GLY A 188 -7.62 -10.46 14.84
N GLY A 189 -8.31 -10.08 15.94
CA GLY A 189 -9.54 -9.28 15.88
C GLY A 189 -10.83 -10.05 16.14
N ASN A 190 -10.76 -11.38 16.29
CA ASN A 190 -11.95 -12.21 16.49
C ASN A 190 -12.38 -12.33 17.95
N MET A 191 -11.55 -11.90 18.89
CA MET A 191 -11.85 -11.93 20.32
C MET A 191 -11.60 -10.56 20.93
N LEU A 192 -12.60 -10.03 21.63
CA LEU A 192 -12.51 -8.81 22.44
C LEU A 192 -12.66 -9.20 23.90
N SER A 193 -11.87 -8.59 24.79
CA SER A 193 -11.99 -8.79 26.23
C SER A 193 -12.28 -7.46 26.93
N GLY A 194 -13.09 -7.52 27.98
CA GLY A 194 -13.46 -6.35 28.78
C GLY A 194 -14.15 -5.28 27.95
N LEU A 195 -15.29 -5.64 27.34
CA LEU A 195 -16.08 -4.75 26.51
C LEU A 195 -17.08 -3.98 27.38
N ASP A 196 -16.89 -2.67 27.52
CA ASP A 196 -17.88 -1.76 28.09
C ASP A 196 -18.65 -1.05 26.98
N LEU A 197 -19.97 -1.08 27.03
CA LEU A 197 -20.87 -0.38 26.11
C LEU A 197 -21.76 0.59 26.89
N TYR A 198 -21.60 1.88 26.61
CA TYR A 198 -22.40 2.95 27.16
C TYR A 198 -23.33 3.50 26.08
N THR A 199 -24.64 3.40 26.29
CA THR A 199 -25.65 4.02 25.42
C THR A 199 -26.17 5.29 26.08
N ARG A 200 -26.18 6.39 25.34
CA ARG A 200 -26.72 7.67 25.78
C ARG A 200 -28.07 7.95 25.11
N THR A 201 -28.95 8.61 25.85
CA THR A 201 -30.20 9.20 25.36
C THR A 201 -29.87 10.35 24.38
N PRO A 202 -30.78 10.73 23.46
CA PRO A 202 -30.58 11.92 22.61
C PRO A 202 -30.21 13.20 23.37
N ASP A 203 -30.63 13.33 24.63
CA ASP A 203 -30.30 14.45 25.52
C ASP A 203 -28.89 14.38 26.15
N GLY A 204 -28.08 13.37 25.79
CA GLY A 204 -26.71 13.18 26.25
C GLY A 204 -26.56 12.44 27.59
N LEU A 205 -27.67 12.09 28.25
CA LEU A 205 -27.66 11.34 29.51
C LEU A 205 -27.39 9.85 29.32
N LEU A 206 -26.77 9.19 30.30
CA LEU A 206 -26.52 7.75 30.26
C LEU A 206 -27.83 6.96 30.43
N HIS A 207 -28.18 6.17 29.43
CA HIS A 207 -29.38 5.34 29.42
C HIS A 207 -29.09 3.90 29.86
N LYS A 208 -28.00 3.33 29.33
CA LYS A 208 -27.63 1.93 29.57
C LYS A 208 -26.11 1.79 29.61
N ALA A 209 -25.60 1.10 30.61
CA ALA A 209 -24.22 0.62 30.66
C ALA A 209 -24.24 -0.91 30.65
N MET A 210 -23.44 -1.52 29.79
CA MET A 210 -23.28 -2.97 29.70
C MET A 210 -21.78 -3.28 29.74
N HIS A 211 -21.41 -4.28 30.52
CA HIS A 211 -20.08 -4.86 30.57
C HIS A 211 -20.17 -6.32 30.11
N ALA A 212 -19.26 -6.73 29.25
CA ALA A 212 -19.09 -8.12 28.87
C ALA A 212 -17.63 -8.52 29.04
N ASP A 213 -17.40 -9.63 29.74
CA ASP A 213 -16.05 -10.11 30.03
C ASP A 213 -15.33 -10.50 28.73
N ARG A 214 -16.06 -11.10 27.78
CA ARG A 214 -15.54 -11.55 26.49
C ARG A 214 -16.58 -11.37 25.38
N ALA A 215 -16.14 -11.00 24.19
CA ALA A 215 -16.94 -11.06 22.98
C ALA A 215 -16.18 -11.77 21.86
N ASP A 216 -16.76 -12.83 21.32
CA ASP A 216 -16.17 -13.62 20.24
C ASP A 216 -16.94 -13.37 18.93
N TYR A 217 -16.20 -13.14 17.84
CA TYR A 217 -16.77 -12.92 16.52
C TYR A 217 -16.92 -14.26 15.80
N THR A 218 -18.16 -14.64 15.49
CA THR A 218 -18.44 -15.82 14.66
C THR A 218 -18.96 -15.36 13.30
N HIS A 219 -18.25 -15.68 12.21
CA HIS A 219 -18.64 -15.30 10.84
C HIS A 219 -20.10 -15.63 10.48
N ALA A 220 -20.69 -16.65 11.09
CA ALA A 220 -22.09 -17.05 10.86
C ALA A 220 -23.14 -16.29 11.71
N HIS A 221 -22.76 -15.71 12.85
CA HIS A 221 -23.72 -15.19 13.84
C HIS A 221 -23.36 -13.80 14.39
N GLY A 222 -22.32 -13.16 13.87
CA GLY A 222 -21.81 -11.88 14.35
C GLY A 222 -21.15 -11.99 15.73
N TRP A 223 -21.12 -10.88 16.45
CA TRP A 223 -20.54 -10.80 17.79
C TRP A 223 -21.42 -11.51 18.83
N GLN A 224 -20.82 -12.45 19.56
CA GLN A 224 -21.42 -13.15 20.69
C GLN A 224 -20.76 -12.67 21.97
N LEU A 225 -21.55 -12.09 22.87
CA LEU A 225 -21.05 -11.59 24.15
C LEU A 225 -21.27 -12.65 25.23
N HIS A 226 -20.26 -12.81 26.08
CA HIS A 226 -20.21 -13.77 27.17
C HIS A 226 -20.12 -13.04 28.51
N ALA A 227 -20.81 -13.59 29.52
CA ALA A 227 -20.85 -13.07 30.90
C ALA A 227 -21.21 -11.58 30.96
N ILE A 228 -22.45 -11.28 30.61
CA ILE A 228 -22.89 -9.90 30.44
C ILE A 228 -23.52 -9.42 31.73
N SER A 229 -23.05 -8.28 32.20
CA SER A 229 -23.68 -7.54 33.28
C SER A 229 -24.06 -6.15 32.78
N GLY A 230 -25.16 -5.60 33.26
CA GLY A 230 -25.59 -4.29 32.79
C GLY A 230 -26.46 -3.57 33.79
N ILE A 231 -26.47 -2.27 33.67
CA ILE A 231 -27.32 -1.38 34.45
C ILE A 231 -28.09 -0.54 33.44
N GLN A 232 -29.42 -0.60 33.54
CA GLN A 232 -30.31 0.29 32.81
C GLN A 232 -30.82 1.36 33.78
N VAL A 233 -30.76 2.61 33.32
CA VAL A 233 -31.15 3.78 34.12
C VAL A 233 -32.44 4.33 33.51
N ASP A 234 -33.57 3.83 33.99
CA ASP A 234 -34.89 4.39 33.70
C ASP A 234 -35.26 5.37 34.84
N GLY A 235 -35.03 6.67 34.62
CA GLY A 235 -35.24 7.71 35.63
C GLY A 235 -34.20 7.70 36.76
N ASN A 236 -34.62 7.92 38.01
CA ASN A 236 -33.73 8.00 39.19
C ASN A 236 -33.54 6.65 39.92
N LYS A 237 -33.77 5.51 39.26
CA LYS A 237 -33.60 4.17 39.85
C LYS A 237 -32.75 3.29 38.94
N PRO A 238 -31.54 2.88 39.35
CA PRO A 238 -30.74 1.93 38.58
C PRO A 238 -31.38 0.55 38.68
N THR A 239 -31.80 -0.01 37.55
CA THR A 239 -32.25 -1.40 37.45
C THR A 239 -31.08 -2.23 36.95
N ARG A 240 -30.56 -3.14 37.79
CA ARG A 240 -29.54 -4.10 37.35
C ARG A 240 -30.21 -5.11 36.41
N LEU A 241 -29.65 -5.25 35.22
CA LEU A 241 -30.03 -6.30 34.30
C LEU A 241 -29.51 -7.65 34.84
N PRO A 242 -30.30 -8.73 34.76
CA PRO A 242 -29.85 -10.04 35.19
C PRO A 242 -28.60 -10.46 34.41
N VAL A 243 -27.66 -11.12 35.10
CA VAL A 243 -26.46 -11.67 34.48
C VAL A 243 -26.89 -12.81 33.58
N GLU A 244 -26.84 -12.60 32.28
CA GLU A 244 -27.21 -13.61 31.29
C GLU A 244 -25.94 -14.11 30.59
N ASN A 245 -25.77 -15.43 30.55
CA ASN A 245 -24.53 -16.06 30.10
C ASN A 245 -24.28 -15.96 28.59
N ARG A 246 -25.29 -15.51 27.81
CA ARG A 246 -25.17 -15.36 26.36
C ARG A 246 -26.16 -14.31 25.87
N TYR A 247 -25.66 -13.26 25.22
CA TYR A 247 -26.49 -12.32 24.47
C TYR A 247 -25.93 -12.17 23.07
N ARG A 248 -26.82 -12.25 22.08
CA ARG A 248 -26.48 -12.08 20.67
C ARG A 248 -26.78 -10.64 20.26
N VAL A 249 -25.79 -9.92 19.75
CA VAL A 249 -26.00 -8.53 19.30
C VAL A 249 -26.94 -8.47 18.10
N ALA A 250 -27.01 -9.53 17.30
CA ALA A 250 -27.78 -9.57 16.06
C ALA A 250 -29.32 -9.72 16.24
N ASP A 251 -29.83 -10.14 17.39
CA ASP A 251 -31.29 -10.43 17.53
C ASP A 251 -32.16 -9.21 17.86
N ASN A 252 -31.55 -8.04 18.06
CA ASN A 252 -32.25 -6.76 18.15
C ASN A 252 -31.83 -5.79 17.03
N ALA A 253 -31.42 -6.35 15.88
CA ALA A 253 -30.93 -5.64 14.70
C ALA A 253 -32.03 -5.00 13.84
N ALA A 254 -33.13 -4.53 14.43
CA ALA A 254 -33.96 -3.53 13.77
C ALA A 254 -33.33 -2.12 13.81
N SER A 255 -32.20 -1.93 14.52
CA SER A 255 -31.45 -0.67 14.50
C SER A 255 -29.96 -0.79 14.86
N VAL A 256 -29.32 -1.93 14.60
CA VAL A 256 -27.90 -2.16 15.00
C VAL A 256 -27.10 -2.66 13.80
N GLY A 257 -26.69 -1.74 12.95
CA GLY A 257 -25.66 -1.99 11.94
C GLY A 257 -24.28 -1.79 12.57
N PHE A 258 -23.81 -2.77 13.34
CA PHE A 258 -22.46 -2.75 13.88
C PHE A 258 -21.51 -3.34 12.83
N HIS A 259 -20.99 -2.50 11.94
CA HIS A 259 -19.91 -2.86 11.02
C HIS A 259 -18.65 -2.16 11.49
N PRO A 260 -17.72 -2.84 12.19
CA PRO A 260 -16.41 -2.28 12.42
C PRO A 260 -15.71 -2.21 11.06
N SER A 261 -15.81 -1.08 10.38
CA SER A 261 -14.90 -0.74 9.31
C SER A 261 -13.53 -0.52 9.95
N PHE A 262 -12.75 -1.59 10.06
CA PHE A 262 -11.31 -1.48 10.20
C PHE A 262 -10.80 -0.93 8.87
N GLY A 263 -10.62 0.39 8.82
CA GLY A 263 -9.88 1.10 7.79
C GLY A 263 -8.42 1.20 8.20
#